data_AF-A0A2R7M953-F1
#
_entry.id   AF-A0A2R7M953-F1
#
_cell.length_a   1.000
_cell.length_b   1.000
_cell.length_c   1.000
_cell.angle_alpha   90.00
_cell.angle_beta   90.00
_cell.angle_gamma   90.00
#
_symmetry.space_group_name_H-M   'P 1'
#
loop_
_entity.id
_entity.type
_entity.pdbx_description
1 polymer ?
#
loop_
_entity_poly.entity_id
_entity_poly.type
_entity_poly.pdbx_seq_one_letter_code
_entity_poly.pdbx_strand_id
1 'polypeptide(L)'
;MKFLKLIRYKNLLMLAFMQVLFRYAFLKQQNIPLALADWQYGLLILSTVLLAAAGYVINNIYDVASDTINKPNDVVIGKGISETAAYNIYIALNITGVALGFLLSNIILRPGFASLFILIASLLYFYATTLKQIMILGNFVVALLLSISVLIIGVFDLFPATDAANQAQMAALFSILLDYALFAFMINFVREIIKDIEDVNGDYNQGMNTLPIAIGIS
;
A
#
# COMPACT_ATOMS: atom_id res chain seq x y z
N MET A 1 -8.33 0.35 21.16
CA MET A 1 -6.92 0.47 20.72
C MET A 1 -6.39 -0.74 19.93
N LYS A 2 -6.81 -1.98 20.24
CA LYS A 2 -6.36 -3.20 19.53
C LYS A 2 -6.60 -3.20 18.01
N PHE A 3 -7.76 -2.72 17.54
CA PHE A 3 -8.07 -2.63 16.11
C PHE A 3 -7.16 -1.65 15.32
N LEU A 4 -6.86 -0.47 15.89
CA LEU A 4 -5.95 0.50 15.26
C LEU A 4 -4.53 -0.05 15.10
N LYS A 5 -4.09 -0.88 16.06
CA LYS A 5 -2.81 -1.58 15.99
C LYS A 5 -2.81 -2.64 14.88
N LEU A 6 -3.92 -3.39 14.73
CA LEU A 6 -4.08 -4.38 13.66
C LEU A 6 -3.89 -3.78 12.27
N ILE A 7 -4.52 -2.63 11.99
CA ILE A 7 -4.42 -1.99 10.67
C ILE A 7 -3.18 -1.10 10.50
N ARG A 8 -2.29 -1.05 11.49
CA ARG A 8 -1.11 -0.16 11.52
C ARG A 8 -1.47 1.30 11.18
N TYR A 9 -2.44 1.87 11.89
CA TYR A 9 -3.08 3.15 11.57
C TYR A 9 -2.10 4.31 11.30
N LYS A 10 -0.92 4.35 11.95
CA LYS A 10 0.11 5.38 11.71
C LYS A 10 0.59 5.39 10.26
N ASN A 11 0.82 4.21 9.69
CA ASN A 11 1.26 4.09 8.29
C ASN A 11 0.14 4.52 7.34
N LEU A 12 -1.10 4.17 7.65
CA LEU A 12 -2.27 4.57 6.86
C LEU A 12 -2.51 6.09 6.90
N LEU A 13 -2.29 6.72 8.06
CA LEU A 13 -2.35 8.18 8.18
C LEU A 13 -1.25 8.85 7.36
N MET A 14 -0.03 8.33 7.37
CA MET A 14 1.05 8.84 6.52
C MET A 14 0.73 8.70 5.03
N LEU A 15 0.15 7.57 4.62
CA LEU A 15 -0.29 7.33 3.25
C LEU A 15 -1.34 8.36 2.81
N ALA A 16 -2.39 8.54 3.62
CA ALA A 16 -3.44 9.51 3.36
C ALA A 16 -2.90 10.95 3.35
N PHE A 17 -2.04 11.28 4.31
CA PHE A 17 -1.43 12.60 4.42
C PHE A 17 -0.56 12.93 3.20
N MET A 18 0.24 11.97 2.74
CA MET A 18 1.05 12.11 1.52
C MET A 18 0.17 12.43 0.31
N GLN A 19 -0.92 11.70 0.11
CA GLN A 19 -1.85 11.95 -1.01
C GLN A 19 -2.51 13.33 -0.91
N VAL A 20 -2.95 13.73 0.29
CA VAL A 20 -3.48 15.08 0.54
C VAL A 20 -2.45 16.16 0.21
N LEU A 21 -1.20 16.01 0.63
CA LEU A 21 -0.14 16.98 0.33
C LEU A 21 0.09 17.11 -1.18
N PHE A 22 0.25 15.99 -1.90
CA PHE A 22 0.43 16.05 -3.35
C PHE A 22 -0.74 16.74 -4.05
N ARG A 23 -1.97 16.46 -3.63
CA ARG A 23 -3.15 17.06 -4.23
C ARG A 23 -3.25 18.56 -3.97
N TYR A 24 -3.29 18.94 -2.70
CA TYR A 24 -3.71 20.28 -2.29
C TYR A 24 -2.53 21.25 -2.16
N ALA A 25 -1.38 20.77 -1.70
CA ALA A 25 -0.19 21.61 -1.55
C ALA A 25 0.65 21.68 -2.83
N PHE A 26 0.60 20.66 -3.69
CA PHE A 26 1.39 20.64 -4.93
C PHE A 26 0.55 20.83 -6.19
N LEU A 27 -0.33 19.88 -6.57
CA LEU A 27 -1.03 19.89 -7.87
C LEU A 27 -2.00 21.07 -8.04
N LYS A 28 -2.80 21.40 -7.01
CA LYS A 28 -3.71 22.56 -7.07
C LYS A 28 -2.97 23.90 -7.24
N GLN A 29 -1.68 23.98 -6.90
CA GLN A 29 -0.87 25.19 -7.07
C GLN A 29 -0.32 25.36 -8.49
N GLN A 30 -0.48 24.35 -9.36
CA GLN A 30 0.08 24.35 -10.72
C GLN A 30 -0.85 24.97 -11.78
N ASN A 31 -2.01 25.49 -11.38
CA ASN A 31 -3.04 26.06 -12.29
C ASN A 31 -3.45 25.11 -13.44
N ILE A 32 -3.54 23.81 -13.15
CA ILE A 32 -3.95 22.79 -14.11
C ILE A 32 -5.39 22.31 -13.86
N PRO A 33 -6.11 21.86 -14.90
CA PRO A 33 -7.34 21.11 -14.69
C PRO A 33 -7.01 19.77 -14.03
N LEU A 34 -7.90 19.30 -13.16
CA LEU A 34 -7.73 18.02 -12.48
C LEU A 34 -9.01 17.22 -12.63
N ALA A 35 -8.87 15.91 -12.84
CA ALA A 35 -10.00 15.07 -13.24
C ALA A 35 -11.03 14.86 -12.12
N LEU A 36 -10.57 14.72 -10.88
CA LEU A 36 -11.44 14.44 -9.74
C LEU A 36 -11.91 15.73 -9.04
N ALA A 37 -13.15 15.74 -8.57
CA ALA A 37 -13.60 16.69 -7.56
C ALA A 37 -13.03 16.32 -6.18
N ASP A 38 -13.01 17.27 -5.23
CA ASP A 38 -12.41 17.06 -3.91
C ASP A 38 -13.00 15.86 -3.15
N TRP A 39 -14.31 15.64 -3.25
CA TRP A 39 -14.97 14.48 -2.63
C TRP A 39 -14.61 13.16 -3.32
N GLN A 40 -14.44 13.16 -4.65
CA GLN A 40 -14.02 11.98 -5.42
C GLN A 40 -12.55 11.65 -5.11
N TYR A 41 -11.70 12.66 -4.96
CA TYR A 41 -10.34 12.48 -4.50
C TYR A 41 -10.30 11.92 -3.07
N GLY A 42 -11.21 12.36 -2.20
CA GLY A 42 -11.42 11.75 -0.88
C GLY A 42 -11.75 10.26 -0.95
N LEU A 43 -12.56 9.83 -1.92
CA LEU A 43 -12.83 8.41 -2.17
C LEU A 43 -11.61 7.65 -2.69
N LEU A 44 -10.74 8.30 -3.48
CA LEU A 44 -9.47 7.70 -3.93
C LEU A 44 -8.55 7.43 -2.73
N ILE A 45 -8.40 8.42 -1.84
CA ILE A 45 -7.62 8.26 -0.60
C ILE A 45 -8.22 7.13 0.23
N LEU A 46 -9.54 7.15 0.45
CA LEU A 46 -10.22 6.11 1.21
C LEU A 46 -10.00 4.72 0.61
N SER A 47 -10.13 4.57 -0.71
CA SER A 47 -9.89 3.31 -1.42
C SER A 47 -8.47 2.79 -1.15
N THR A 48 -7.45 3.64 -1.32
CA THR A 48 -6.05 3.21 -1.12
C THR A 48 -5.75 2.86 0.33
N VAL A 49 -6.30 3.62 1.29
CA VAL A 49 -6.18 3.34 2.72
C VAL A 49 -6.86 2.02 3.10
N LEU A 50 -8.04 1.73 2.55
CA LEU A 50 -8.77 0.48 2.81
C LEU A 50 -8.01 -0.74 2.28
N LEU A 51 -7.45 -0.65 1.06
CA LEU A 51 -6.64 -1.74 0.51
C LEU A 51 -5.36 -1.96 1.32
N ALA A 52 -4.64 -0.88 1.67
CA ALA A 52 -3.46 -0.98 2.52
C ALA A 52 -3.79 -1.55 3.91
N ALA A 53 -4.92 -1.15 4.50
CA ALA A 53 -5.41 -1.70 5.76
C ALA A 53 -5.72 -3.20 5.64
N ALA A 54 -6.36 -3.63 4.55
CA ALA A 54 -6.60 -5.05 4.27
C ALA A 54 -5.28 -5.82 4.17
N GLY A 55 -4.29 -5.27 3.47
CA GLY A 55 -2.93 -5.80 3.39
C GLY A 55 -2.29 -6.01 4.76
N TYR A 56 -2.41 -5.04 5.67
CA TYR A 56 -1.90 -5.19 7.04
C TYR A 56 -2.66 -6.24 7.85
N VAL A 57 -3.97 -6.35 7.67
CA VAL A 57 -4.78 -7.36 8.37
C VAL A 57 -4.36 -8.77 7.94
N ILE A 58 -4.29 -9.03 6.63
CA ILE A 58 -3.91 -10.36 6.13
C ILE A 58 -2.47 -10.70 6.49
N ASN A 59 -1.56 -9.73 6.42
CA ASN A 59 -0.18 -9.92 6.86
C ASN A 59 -0.11 -10.33 8.34
N ASN A 60 -0.84 -9.65 9.21
CA ASN A 60 -0.86 -10.01 10.63
C ASN A 60 -1.51 -11.37 10.91
N ILE A 61 -2.45 -11.85 10.07
CA ILE A 61 -3.03 -13.21 10.18
C ILE A 61 -1.96 -14.26 9.95
N TYR A 62 -1.15 -14.12 8.89
CA TYR A 62 -0.09 -15.07 8.58
C TYR A 62 1.13 -14.94 9.50
N ASP A 63 1.34 -13.77 10.09
CA ASP A 63 2.50 -13.48 10.95
C ASP A 63 2.32 -13.85 12.43
N VAL A 64 1.17 -14.39 12.85
CA VAL A 64 0.89 -14.65 14.28
C VAL A 64 1.99 -15.46 14.95
N ALA A 65 2.49 -16.52 14.30
CA ALA A 65 3.52 -17.37 14.87
C ALA A 65 4.89 -16.68 14.97
N SER A 66 5.27 -15.83 14.00
CA SER A 66 6.59 -15.17 13.95
C SER A 66 6.61 -13.96 14.87
N ASP A 67 5.54 -13.16 14.83
CA ASP A 67 5.36 -12.02 15.71
C ASP A 67 5.24 -12.45 17.18
N THR A 68 4.79 -13.67 17.48
CA THR A 68 4.81 -14.16 18.87
C THR A 68 6.23 -14.32 19.42
N ILE A 69 7.22 -14.56 18.55
CA ILE A 69 8.63 -14.68 18.91
C ILE A 69 9.30 -13.30 18.84
N ASN A 70 9.20 -12.61 17.69
CA ASN A 70 9.90 -11.36 17.43
C ASN A 70 9.29 -10.18 18.20
N LYS A 71 7.97 -10.08 18.26
CA LYS A 71 7.22 -8.89 18.72
C LYS A 71 5.97 -9.30 19.53
N PRO A 72 6.12 -10.00 20.66
CA PRO A 72 4.99 -10.62 21.39
C PRO A 72 3.93 -9.62 21.88
N ASN A 73 4.33 -8.37 22.08
CA ASN A 73 3.46 -7.25 22.48
C ASN A 73 2.63 -6.69 21.31
N ASP A 74 3.02 -6.99 20.06
CA ASP A 74 2.37 -6.50 18.85
C ASP A 74 1.32 -7.44 18.29
N VAL A 75 1.33 -8.72 18.70
CA VAL A 75 0.34 -9.72 18.33
C VAL A 75 -1.05 -9.36 18.87
N VAL A 76 -1.98 -9.06 17.95
CA VAL A 76 -3.38 -8.76 18.28
C VAL A 76 -4.32 -9.94 18.03
N ILE A 77 -4.00 -10.75 17.01
CA ILE A 77 -4.81 -11.89 16.59
C ILE A 77 -4.60 -13.04 17.58
N GLY A 78 -5.68 -13.71 17.99
CA GLY A 78 -5.66 -14.74 19.03
C GLY A 78 -5.66 -14.20 20.47
N LYS A 79 -5.16 -12.98 20.73
CA LYS A 79 -5.17 -12.33 22.06
C LYS A 79 -6.29 -11.31 22.29
N GLY A 80 -6.97 -10.87 21.23
CA GLY A 80 -8.05 -9.89 21.35
C GLY A 80 -8.94 -9.72 20.13
N ILE A 81 -8.49 -10.18 18.96
CA ILE A 81 -9.31 -10.32 17.76
C ILE A 81 -9.20 -11.79 17.34
N SER A 82 -10.32 -12.47 17.13
CA SER A 82 -10.30 -13.84 16.62
C SER A 82 -9.84 -13.86 15.16
N GLU A 83 -9.26 -14.97 14.73
CA GLU A 83 -8.81 -15.16 13.36
C GLU A 83 -9.97 -14.98 12.36
N THR A 84 -11.14 -15.55 12.67
CA THR A 84 -12.37 -15.38 11.87
C THR A 84 -12.77 -13.91 11.74
N ALA A 85 -12.71 -13.14 12.83
CA ALA A 85 -13.01 -11.72 12.78
C ALA A 85 -11.98 -10.95 11.93
N ALA A 86 -10.70 -11.31 12.00
CA ALA A 86 -9.66 -10.71 11.18
C ALA A 86 -9.89 -10.99 9.69
N TYR A 87 -10.23 -12.22 9.30
CA TYR A 87 -10.59 -12.54 7.91
C TYR A 87 -11.83 -11.77 7.44
N ASN A 88 -12.87 -11.63 8.28
CA ASN A 88 -14.05 -10.84 7.93
C ASN A 88 -13.70 -9.36 7.71
N ILE A 89 -12.84 -8.78 8.56
CA ILE A 89 -12.32 -7.42 8.39
C ILE A 89 -11.54 -7.31 7.07
N TYR A 90 -10.63 -8.25 6.80
CA TYR A 90 -9.85 -8.28 5.55
C TYR A 90 -10.75 -8.28 4.31
N ILE A 91 -11.77 -9.14 4.28
CA ILE A 91 -12.71 -9.24 3.15
C ILE A 91 -13.50 -7.93 2.99
N ALA A 92 -14.04 -7.39 4.08
CA ALA A 92 -14.82 -6.15 4.05
C ALA A 92 -14.01 -4.95 3.56
N LEU A 93 -12.76 -4.82 4.03
CA LEU A 93 -11.84 -3.77 3.60
C LEU A 93 -11.49 -3.89 2.10
N ASN A 94 -11.17 -5.10 1.62
CA ASN A 94 -10.86 -5.32 0.21
C ASN A 94 -12.05 -5.05 -0.70
N ILE A 95 -13.23 -5.60 -0.38
CA ILE A 95 -14.44 -5.39 -1.19
C ILE A 95 -14.75 -3.90 -1.28
N THR A 96 -14.70 -3.19 -0.15
CA THR A 96 -14.98 -1.75 -0.13
C THR A 96 -13.91 -0.97 -0.91
N GLY A 97 -12.63 -1.28 -0.72
CA GLY A 97 -11.52 -0.62 -1.42
C GLY A 97 -11.58 -0.81 -2.94
N VAL A 98 -11.83 -2.03 -3.40
CA VAL A 98 -12.00 -2.35 -4.84
C VAL A 98 -13.28 -1.73 -5.40
N ALA A 99 -14.40 -1.75 -4.66
CA ALA A 99 -15.65 -1.15 -5.09
C ALA A 99 -15.52 0.37 -5.30
N LEU A 100 -14.83 1.08 -4.39
CA LEU A 100 -14.51 2.49 -4.57
C LEU A 100 -13.61 2.73 -5.78
N GLY A 101 -12.60 1.88 -5.99
CA GLY A 101 -11.74 1.94 -7.16
C GLY A 101 -12.50 1.75 -8.47
N PHE A 102 -13.46 0.83 -8.50
CA PHE A 102 -14.36 0.63 -9.64
C PHE A 102 -15.23 1.85 -9.89
N LEU A 103 -15.84 2.41 -8.84
CA LEU A 103 -16.64 3.65 -8.92
C LEU A 103 -15.81 4.79 -9.54
N LEU A 104 -14.61 5.03 -9.02
CA LEU A 104 -13.71 6.10 -9.49
C LEU A 104 -13.29 5.90 -10.95
N SER A 105 -12.97 4.66 -11.34
CA SER A 105 -12.59 4.32 -12.71
C SER A 105 -13.70 4.61 -13.71
N ASN A 106 -14.96 4.40 -13.32
CA ASN A 106 -16.12 4.77 -14.14
C ASN A 106 -16.35 6.29 -14.17
N ILE A 107 -16.16 6.99 -13.04
CA ILE A 107 -16.28 8.46 -12.96
C ILE A 107 -15.31 9.14 -13.93
N ILE A 108 -14.07 8.66 -14.04
CA ILE A 108 -13.07 9.21 -14.97
C ILE A 108 -13.21 8.68 -16.40
N LEU A 109 -14.28 7.94 -16.70
CA LEU A 109 -14.55 7.31 -18.01
C LEU A 109 -13.45 6.35 -18.49
N ARG A 110 -12.73 5.72 -17.56
CA ARG A 110 -11.65 4.74 -17.81
C ARG A 110 -11.90 3.47 -17.00
N PRO A 111 -12.94 2.68 -17.31
CA PRO A 111 -13.29 1.50 -16.50
C PRO A 111 -12.15 0.46 -16.40
N GLY A 112 -11.25 0.40 -17.39
CA GLY A 112 -10.07 -0.47 -17.36
C GLY A 112 -9.14 -0.21 -16.16
N PHE A 113 -9.14 0.99 -15.59
CA PHE A 113 -8.31 1.30 -14.41
C PHE A 113 -8.80 0.61 -13.14
N ALA A 114 -10.01 0.05 -13.11
CA ALA A 114 -10.48 -0.74 -11.99
C ALA A 114 -9.60 -1.97 -11.75
N SER A 115 -8.98 -2.51 -12.82
CA SER A 115 -8.04 -3.62 -12.73
C SER A 115 -6.83 -3.33 -11.83
N LEU A 116 -6.42 -2.06 -11.69
CA LEU A 116 -5.31 -1.66 -10.83
C LEU A 116 -5.61 -1.97 -9.36
N PHE A 117 -6.82 -1.69 -8.89
CA PHE A 117 -7.22 -1.96 -7.51
C PHE A 117 -7.33 -3.46 -7.23
N ILE A 118 -7.82 -4.24 -8.19
CA ILE A 118 -7.87 -5.71 -8.11
C ILE A 118 -6.46 -6.27 -8.06
N LEU A 119 -5.55 -5.75 -8.89
CA LEU A 119 -4.14 -6.15 -8.91
C LEU A 119 -3.46 -5.83 -7.57
N ILE A 120 -3.67 -4.64 -7.01
CA ILE A 120 -3.13 -4.25 -5.70
C ILE A 120 -3.64 -5.19 -4.59
N ALA A 121 -4.96 -5.42 -4.53
CA ALA A 121 -5.55 -6.35 -3.55
C ALA A 121 -4.96 -7.77 -3.67
N SER A 122 -4.81 -8.25 -4.91
CA SER A 122 -4.25 -9.57 -5.20
C SER A 122 -2.77 -9.65 -4.80
N LEU A 123 -1.97 -8.64 -5.14
CA LEU A 123 -0.55 -8.58 -4.79
C LEU A 123 -0.33 -8.51 -3.28
N LEU A 124 -1.17 -7.79 -2.54
CA LEU A 124 -1.12 -7.77 -1.07
C LEU A 124 -1.40 -9.14 -0.47
N TYR A 125 -2.35 -9.88 -1.04
CA TYR A 125 -2.65 -11.25 -0.63
C TYR A 125 -1.49 -12.23 -0.96
N PHE A 126 -0.98 -12.19 -2.19
CA PHE A 126 0.18 -13.01 -2.59
C PHE A 126 1.42 -12.68 -1.78
N TYR A 127 1.62 -11.40 -1.46
CA TYR A 127 2.69 -10.98 -0.56
C TYR A 127 2.58 -11.69 0.79
N ALA A 128 1.43 -11.59 1.46
CA ALA A 128 1.25 -12.14 2.80
C ALA A 128 1.32 -13.69 2.85
N THR A 129 0.94 -14.37 1.76
CA THR A 129 0.86 -15.84 1.72
C THR A 129 2.12 -16.52 1.22
N THR A 130 2.79 -15.97 0.21
CA THR A 130 3.88 -16.67 -0.49
C THR A 130 5.13 -15.81 -0.65
N LEU A 131 5.00 -14.57 -1.12
CA LEU A 131 6.19 -13.78 -1.49
C LEU A 131 7.00 -13.31 -0.30
N LYS A 132 6.38 -13.18 0.89
CA LYS A 132 7.09 -12.83 2.13
C LYS A 132 8.19 -13.86 2.48
N GLN A 133 8.02 -15.12 2.07
CA GLN A 133 9.02 -16.17 2.30
C GLN A 133 10.20 -16.10 1.32
N ILE A 134 10.12 -15.23 0.31
CA ILE A 134 11.12 -15.08 -0.76
C ILE A 134 11.92 -13.80 -0.52
N MET A 135 13.11 -13.98 0.06
CA MET A 135 14.18 -13.00 0.31
C MET A 135 13.97 -11.57 -0.22
N ILE A 136 14.24 -11.35 -1.51
CA ILE A 136 14.25 -10.00 -2.11
C ILE A 136 12.86 -9.64 -2.62
N LEU A 137 12.10 -10.64 -3.07
CA LEU A 137 10.88 -10.44 -3.83
C LEU A 137 9.76 -9.88 -2.95
N GLY A 138 9.65 -10.32 -1.70
CA GLY A 138 8.67 -9.79 -0.75
C GLY A 138 8.88 -8.28 -0.50
N ASN A 139 10.10 -7.89 -0.15
CA ASN A 139 10.46 -6.50 0.13
C ASN A 139 10.30 -5.60 -1.09
N PHE A 140 10.67 -6.11 -2.26
CA PHE A 140 10.49 -5.43 -3.53
C PHE A 140 8.99 -5.15 -3.78
N VAL A 141 8.12 -6.13 -3.58
CA VAL A 141 6.68 -5.98 -3.82
C VAL A 141 6.05 -4.97 -2.85
N VAL A 142 6.39 -4.98 -1.57
CA VAL A 142 5.86 -4.00 -0.60
C VAL A 142 6.32 -2.59 -0.96
N ALA A 143 7.60 -2.41 -1.26
CA ALA A 143 8.15 -1.13 -1.69
C ALA A 143 7.48 -0.63 -2.98
N LEU A 144 7.22 -1.54 -3.92
CA LEU A 144 6.54 -1.25 -5.19
C LEU A 144 5.07 -0.85 -4.98
N LEU A 145 4.34 -1.55 -4.11
CA LEU A 145 2.95 -1.20 -3.81
C LEU A 145 2.85 0.18 -3.15
N LEU A 146 3.82 0.53 -2.29
CA LEU A 146 3.87 1.85 -1.69
C LEU A 146 4.21 2.93 -2.73
N SER A 147 5.11 2.69 -3.67
CA SER A 147 5.38 3.66 -4.75
C SER A 147 4.20 3.83 -5.71
N ILE A 148 3.48 2.75 -6.02
CA ILE A 148 2.24 2.80 -6.80
C ILE A 148 1.19 3.71 -6.14
N SER A 149 1.17 3.79 -4.80
CA SER A 149 0.24 4.67 -4.08
C SER A 149 0.48 6.17 -4.31
N VAL A 150 1.68 6.55 -4.77
CA VAL A 150 2.01 7.91 -5.24
C VAL A 150 1.54 8.06 -6.69
N LEU A 151 1.85 7.09 -7.54
CA LEU A 151 1.50 7.11 -8.97
C LEU A 151 0.00 7.11 -9.22
N ILE A 152 -0.80 6.52 -8.31
CA ILE A 152 -2.26 6.49 -8.44
C ILE A 152 -2.87 7.89 -8.51
N ILE A 153 -2.22 8.89 -7.90
CA ILE A 153 -2.61 10.31 -7.98
C ILE A 153 -2.52 10.76 -9.44
N GLY A 154 -1.39 10.53 -10.10
CA GLY A 154 -1.20 10.90 -11.50
C GLY A 154 -2.15 10.15 -12.43
N VAL A 155 -2.38 8.86 -12.19
CA VAL A 155 -3.25 8.01 -13.02
C VAL A 155 -4.72 8.45 -12.96
N PHE A 156 -5.22 8.84 -11.79
CA PHE A 156 -6.64 9.17 -11.62
C PHE A 156 -6.94 10.67 -11.75
N ASP A 157 -5.94 11.53 -11.63
CA ASP A 157 -6.16 12.96 -11.46
C ASP A 157 -5.51 13.82 -12.55
N LEU A 158 -4.34 13.40 -13.07
CA LEU A 158 -3.63 14.07 -14.17
C LEU A 158 -3.99 13.46 -15.52
N PHE A 159 -3.83 12.14 -15.65
CA PHE A 159 -4.00 11.44 -16.93
C PHE A 159 -5.38 11.66 -17.58
N PRO A 160 -6.52 11.60 -16.84
CA PRO A 160 -7.83 11.82 -17.46
C PRO A 160 -8.11 13.28 -17.81
N ALA A 161 -7.38 14.23 -17.21
CA ALA A 161 -7.48 15.67 -17.47
C ALA A 161 -6.47 16.16 -18.53
N THR A 162 -5.68 15.25 -19.10
CA THR A 162 -4.66 15.58 -20.10
C THR A 162 -5.27 15.71 -21.49
N ASP A 163 -4.96 16.81 -22.18
CA ASP A 163 -5.33 17.07 -23.57
C ASP A 163 -4.09 17.48 -24.39
N ALA A 164 -4.28 17.70 -25.70
CA ALA A 164 -3.18 18.09 -26.59
C ALA A 164 -2.57 19.46 -26.25
N ALA A 165 -3.31 20.34 -25.57
CA ALA A 165 -2.86 21.69 -25.24
C ALA A 165 -2.00 21.71 -23.96
N ASN A 166 -2.29 20.83 -22.99
CA ASN A 166 -1.61 20.77 -21.70
C ASN A 166 -0.65 19.57 -21.54
N GLN A 167 -0.52 18.72 -22.56
CA GLN A 167 0.25 17.46 -22.52
C GLN A 167 1.67 17.63 -21.96
N ALA A 168 2.41 18.66 -22.41
CA ALA A 168 3.78 18.90 -21.95
C ALA A 168 3.84 19.22 -20.44
N GLN A 169 2.90 20.03 -19.94
CA GLN A 169 2.81 20.37 -18.53
C GLN A 169 2.40 19.16 -17.69
N MET A 170 1.39 18.40 -18.15
CA MET A 170 0.93 17.19 -17.46
C MET A 170 2.03 16.12 -17.40
N ALA A 171 2.79 15.94 -18.48
CA ALA A 171 3.92 15.02 -18.52
C ALA A 171 5.04 15.44 -17.55
N ALA A 172 5.35 16.73 -17.45
CA ALA A 172 6.32 17.24 -16.48
C ALA A 172 5.86 16.98 -15.03
N LEU A 173 4.59 17.23 -14.71
CA LEU A 173 4.04 16.97 -13.38
C LEU A 173 3.99 15.47 -13.05
N PHE A 174 3.64 14.63 -14.03
CA PHE A 174 3.68 13.19 -13.87
C PHE A 174 5.11 12.68 -13.65
N SER A 175 6.10 13.26 -14.33
CA SER A 175 7.52 12.95 -14.10
C SER A 175 7.94 13.24 -12.67
N ILE A 176 7.49 14.36 -12.09
CA ILE A 176 7.77 14.68 -10.69
C ILE A 176 7.15 13.62 -9.77
N LEU A 177 5.90 13.20 -10.01
CA LEU A 177 5.29 12.10 -9.24
C LEU A 177 6.07 10.79 -9.39
N LEU A 178 6.63 10.52 -10.56
CA LEU A 178 7.48 9.36 -10.82
C LEU A 178 8.78 9.43 -9.99
N ASP A 179 9.44 10.58 -9.95
CA ASP A 179 10.63 10.80 -9.12
C ASP A 179 10.33 10.53 -7.65
N TYR A 180 9.23 11.08 -7.12
CA TYR A 180 8.79 10.81 -5.75
C TYR A 180 8.42 9.35 -5.50
N ALA A 181 7.79 8.68 -6.47
CA ALA A 181 7.49 7.26 -6.39
C ALA A 181 8.78 6.42 -6.33
N LEU A 182 9.81 6.79 -7.11
CA LEU A 182 11.11 6.15 -7.09
C LEU A 182 11.82 6.35 -5.73
N PHE A 183 11.81 7.57 -5.19
CA PHE A 183 12.34 7.81 -3.84
C PHE A 183 11.59 7.02 -2.77
N ALA A 184 10.26 7.03 -2.83
CA ALA A 184 9.42 6.27 -1.90
C ALA A 184 9.70 4.76 -1.99
N PHE A 185 9.90 4.24 -3.21
CA PHE A 185 10.31 2.87 -3.45
C PHE A 185 11.66 2.57 -2.79
N MET A 186 12.71 3.33 -3.10
CA MET A 186 14.07 3.08 -2.60
C MET A 186 14.13 3.14 -1.07
N ILE A 187 13.51 4.14 -0.46
CA ILE A 187 13.50 4.32 1.00
C ILE A 187 12.77 3.15 1.67
N ASN A 188 11.61 2.74 1.14
CA ASN A 188 10.88 1.61 1.73
C ASN A 188 11.56 0.28 1.47
N PHE A 189 12.21 0.10 0.34
CA PHE A 189 12.97 -1.11 0.06
C PHE A 189 14.12 -1.29 1.06
N VAL A 190 14.89 -0.23 1.31
CA VAL A 190 15.95 -0.25 2.34
C VAL A 190 15.35 -0.48 3.74
N ARG A 191 14.22 0.16 4.06
CA ARG A 191 13.54 -0.02 5.35
C ARG A 191 13.08 -1.47 5.57
N GLU A 192 12.51 -2.12 4.56
CA GLU A 192 12.09 -3.52 4.70
C GLU A 192 13.30 -4.45 4.83
N ILE A 193 14.42 -4.18 4.13
CA ILE A 193 15.67 -4.94 4.35
C ILE A 193 16.17 -4.79 5.80
N ILE A 194 16.17 -3.57 6.35
CA ILE A 194 16.57 -3.35 7.76
C ILE A 194 15.65 -4.10 8.71
N LYS A 195 14.34 -4.08 8.46
CA LYS A 195 13.35 -4.79 9.28
C LYS A 195 13.55 -6.30 9.24
N ASP A 196 13.88 -6.86 8.09
CA ASP A 196 14.21 -8.29 8.00
C ASP A 196 15.45 -8.66 8.81
N ILE A 197 16.46 -7.77 8.88
CA ILE A 197 17.65 -7.94 9.74
C ILE A 197 17.28 -7.91 11.23
N GLU A 198 16.27 -7.15 11.63
CA GLU A 198 15.78 -7.13 13.02
C GLU A 198 14.97 -8.41 13.37
N ASP A 199 14.28 -8.99 12.39
CA ASP A 199 13.31 -10.09 12.58
C ASP A 199 13.89 -11.51 12.40
N VAL A 200 15.22 -11.63 12.25
CA VAL A 200 15.96 -12.88 11.92
C VAL A 200 15.62 -14.08 12.80
N ASN A 201 15.49 -13.88 14.11
CA ASN A 201 15.30 -14.98 15.06
C ASN A 201 13.94 -15.69 14.87
N GLY A 202 12.87 -14.94 14.65
CA GLY A 202 11.53 -15.50 14.40
C GLY A 202 11.40 -16.07 12.99
N ASP A 203 12.07 -15.47 12.01
CA ASP A 203 12.06 -15.94 10.62
C ASP A 203 12.83 -17.27 10.46
N TYR A 204 13.97 -17.41 11.15
CA TYR A 204 14.76 -18.64 11.17
C TYR A 204 13.98 -19.81 11.80
N ASN A 205 13.30 -19.56 12.93
CA ASN A 205 12.48 -20.57 13.61
C ASN A 205 11.27 -21.04 12.78
N GLN A 206 10.86 -20.28 11.77
CA GLN A 206 9.80 -20.66 10.82
C GLN A 206 10.32 -21.24 9.50
N GLY A 207 11.64 -21.39 9.33
CA GLY A 207 12.23 -21.87 8.09
C GLY A 207 12.07 -20.90 6.92
N MET A 208 11.92 -19.60 7.18
CA MET A 208 11.88 -18.57 6.14
C MET A 208 13.29 -18.32 5.59
N ASN A 209 13.40 -18.15 4.26
CA ASN A 209 14.66 -17.79 3.60
C ASN A 209 14.72 -16.28 3.37
N THR A 210 14.86 -15.49 4.43
CA THR A 210 15.03 -14.02 4.35
C THR A 210 16.50 -13.65 4.11
N LEU A 211 16.75 -12.39 3.70
CA LEU A 211 18.09 -11.94 3.29
C LEU A 211 19.16 -12.23 4.33
N PRO A 212 18.97 -11.87 5.61
CA PRO A 212 19.99 -12.06 6.64
C PRO A 212 20.32 -13.54 6.91
N ILE A 213 19.32 -14.42 6.80
CA ILE A 213 19.48 -15.87 6.97
C ILE A 213 20.32 -16.45 5.83
N ALA A 214 20.08 -16.00 4.59
CA ALA A 214 20.80 -16.46 3.41
C ALA A 214 22.26 -15.96 3.36
N ILE A 215 22.54 -14.75 3.87
CA ILE A 215 23.90 -14.18 3.89
C ILE A 215 24.67 -14.50 5.18
N GLY A 216 24.09 -15.24 6.12
CA GLY A 216 24.77 -15.78 7.29
C GLY A 216 25.10 -14.77 8.38
N ILE A 217 24.26 -13.74 8.58
CA ILE A 217 24.39 -12.90 9.78
C ILE A 217 23.94 -13.76 10.97
N SER A 218 24.93 -14.20 11.75
CA SER A 218 24.75 -14.89 13.03
C SER A 218 24.72 -13.89 14.18
#